data_AF-A0A940TAA7-F1
#
_entry.id   AF-A0A940TAA7-F1
#
_cell.length_a   1.000
_cell.length_b   1.000
_cell.length_c   1.000
_cell.angle_alpha   90.00
_cell.angle_beta   90.00
_cell.angle_gamma   90.00
#
_symmetry.space_group_name_H-M   'P 1'
#
loop_
_entity.id
_entity.type
_entity.pdbx_description
1 polymer ?
#
loop_
_entity_poly.entity_id
_entity_poly.type
_entity_poly.pdbx_seq_one_letter_code
_entity_poly.pdbx_strand_id
1 'polypeptide(L)' 'MRDWLIKLRGDSSQSEIAKKLGITQQYYSYIENGDRQKKMDIQICEKIAQIFGISVADVINYESALDKT' A
#
# COMPACT_ATOMS: atom_id res chain seq x y z
N MET A 1 -8.80 -4.91 -4.96
CA MET A 1 -8.43 -4.75 -3.54
C MET A 1 -7.03 -5.29 -3.32
N ARG A 2 -6.18 -4.55 -2.61
CA ARG A 2 -4.78 -4.90 -2.30
C ARG A 2 -4.74 -5.65 -0.96
N ASP A 3 -5.17 -6.91 -0.96
CA ASP A 3 -5.22 -7.73 0.25
C ASP A 3 -3.85 -7.88 0.93
N TRP A 4 -2.77 -7.84 0.14
CA TRP A 4 -1.40 -7.85 0.65
C TRP A 4 -1.12 -6.66 1.57
N LEU A 5 -1.64 -5.47 1.23
CA LEU A 5 -1.42 -4.25 2.00
C LEU A 5 -2.25 -4.26 3.29
N ILE A 6 -3.47 -4.79 3.22
CA ILE A 6 -4.32 -5.01 4.40
C ILE A 6 -3.64 -5.98 5.37
N LYS A 7 -3.04 -7.06 4.86
CA LYS A 7 -2.28 -8.03 5.67
C LYS A 7 -1.04 -7.40 6.32
N LEU A 8 -0.28 -6.59 5.59
CA LEU A 8 0.88 -5.88 6.14
C LEU A 8 0.49 -4.87 7.23
N ARG A 9 -0.65 -4.20 7.08
CA ARG A 9 -1.17 -3.27 8.07
C ARG A 9 -1.52 -3.97 9.39
N GLY A 10 -1.99 -5.22 9.34
CA GLY A 10 -2.39 -5.98 10.52
C GLY A 10 -3.44 -5.23 11.35
N ASP A 11 -3.19 -5.09 12.65
CA ASP A 11 -4.10 -4.42 13.59
C ASP A 11 -4.02 -2.88 13.54
N SER A 12 -3.06 -2.31 12.80
CA SER A 12 -3.00 -0.85 12.65
C SER A 12 -4.22 -0.35 11.87
N SER A 13 -4.76 0.79 12.26
CA SER A 13 -5.83 1.45 11.52
C SER A 13 -5.31 2.09 10.23
N GLN A 14 -6.20 2.26 9.25
CA GLN A 14 -5.89 2.97 8.01
C GLN A 14 -5.39 4.41 8.28
N SER A 15 -5.91 5.08 9.31
CA SER A 15 -5.50 6.44 9.70
C SER A 15 -4.08 6.48 10.26
N GLU A 16 -3.66 5.49 11.03
CA GLU A 16 -2.29 5.40 11.54
C GLU A 16 -1.27 5.23 10.41
N ILE A 17 -1.55 4.35 9.45
CA ILE A 17 -0.65 4.17 8.30
C ILE A 17 -0.67 5.41 7.39
N ALA A 18 -1.84 6.00 7.13
CA ALA A 18 -1.96 7.22 6.36
C ALA A 18 -1.14 8.38 6.97
N LYS A 19 -1.18 8.53 8.30
CA LYS A 19 -0.36 9.51 9.02
C LYS A 19 1.13 9.28 8.83
N LYS A 20 1.60 8.02 8.90
CA LYS A 20 3.01 7.66 8.63
C LYS A 20 3.42 7.94 7.19
N LEU A 21 2.50 7.76 6.23
CA LEU A 21 2.72 8.03 4.81
C LEU A 21 2.67 9.53 4.44
N GLY A 22 2.12 10.36 5.33
CA GLY A 22 1.86 11.79 5.08
C GLY A 22 0.69 12.03 4.13
N ILE A 23 -0.32 11.16 4.17
CA ILE A 23 -1.52 11.24 3.32
C ILE A 23 -2.81 11.20 4.14
N THR A 24 -3.95 11.46 3.49
CA THR A 24 -5.26 11.33 4.14
C THR A 24 -5.64 9.86 4.29
N GLN A 25 -6.42 9.52 5.32
CA GLN A 25 -6.97 8.17 5.50
C GLN A 25 -7.81 7.75 4.30
N GLN A 26 -8.57 8.68 3.70
CA GLN A 26 -9.35 8.42 2.49
C GLN A 26 -8.43 8.03 1.32
N TYR A 27 -7.29 8.70 1.15
CA TYR A 27 -6.34 8.34 0.09
C TYR A 27 -5.73 6.95 0.33
N TYR A 28 -5.40 6.62 1.58
CA TYR A 28 -4.94 5.27 1.92
C TYR A 28 -6.02 4.19 1.66
N SER A 29 -7.27 4.48 1.99
CA SER A 29 -8.41 3.60 1.67
C SER A 29 -8.54 3.36 0.16
N TYR A 30 -8.36 4.40 -0.67
CA TYR A 30 -8.33 4.23 -2.12
C TYR A 30 -7.17 3.37 -2.62
N ILE A 31 -6.01 3.44 -1.97
CA ILE A 31 -4.87 2.55 -2.27
C ILE A 31 -5.24 1.10 -1.93
N GLU A 32 -5.78 0.83 -0.73
CA GLU A 32 -6.20 -0.53 -0.35
C GLU A 32 -7.31 -1.09 -1.28
N ASN A 33 -8.27 -0.26 -1.70
CA ASN A 33 -9.35 -0.74 -2.56
C ASN A 33 -8.91 -0.93 -4.02
N GLY A 34 -7.97 -0.11 -4.50
CA GLY A 34 -7.54 -0.08 -5.90
C GLY A 34 -8.43 0.79 -6.80
N ASP A 35 -9.35 1.58 -6.22
CA ASP A 35 -10.35 2.38 -6.95
C ASP A 35 -9.77 3.64 -7.63
N ARG A 36 -8.54 4.03 -7.30
CA ARG A 36 -7.71 5.00 -8.03
C ARG A 36 -6.26 4.52 -8.00
N GLN A 37 -5.52 4.75 -9.09
CA GLN A 37 -4.17 4.24 -9.37
C GLN A 37 -4.14 2.78 -9.86
N LYS A 38 -4.37 2.59 -11.17
CA LYS A 38 -4.04 1.34 -11.89
C LYS A 38 -2.57 0.93 -11.73
N LYS A 39 -1.68 1.87 -11.37
CA LYS A 39 -0.29 1.63 -10.99
C LYS A 39 0.03 2.49 -9.77
N MET A 40 0.49 1.86 -8.69
CA MET A 40 0.93 2.56 -7.49
C MET A 40 2.18 3.40 -7.80
N ASP A 41 2.20 4.64 -7.29
CA ASP A 41 3.33 5.56 -7.49
C ASP A 41 4.60 5.02 -6.79
N ILE A 42 5.76 5.14 -7.42
CA ILE A 42 7.03 4.65 -6.88
C ILE A 42 7.37 5.25 -5.51
N GLN A 43 7.03 6.53 -5.28
CA GLN A 43 7.24 7.19 -3.99
C GLN A 43 6.36 6.59 -2.90
N ILE A 44 5.15 6.12 -3.26
CA ILE A 44 4.27 5.41 -2.34
C ILE A 44 4.86 4.02 -2.04
N CYS A 45 5.35 3.31 -3.05
CA CYS A 45 6.02 2.02 -2.88
C CYS A 45 7.23 2.12 -1.92
N GLU A 46 8.08 3.14 -2.09
CA GLU A 46 9.23 3.40 -1.22
C GLU A 46 8.82 3.65 0.23
N LYS A 47 7.81 4.49 0.45
CA LYS A 47 7.34 4.78 1.81
C LYS A 47 6.66 3.58 2.47
N ILE A 48 5.88 2.80 1.72
CA ILE A 48 5.27 1.54 2.21
C ILE A 48 6.39 0.58 2.62
N ALA A 49 7.38 0.38 1.77
CA ALA A 49 8.54 -0.46 2.05
C ALA A 49 9.25 -0.03 3.35
N GLN A 50 9.48 1.27 3.51
CA GLN A 50 10.08 1.83 4.73
C GLN A 50 9.22 1.62 5.98
N ILE A 51 7.90 1.85 5.91
CA ILE A 51 6.99 1.73 7.06
C ILE A 51 6.86 0.29 7.55
N PHE A 52 6.79 -0.66 6.61
CA PHE A 52 6.58 -2.07 6.91
C PHE A 52 7.88 -2.88 6.99
N GLY A 53 9.04 -2.26 6.76
CA GLY A 53 10.34 -2.92 6.85
C GLY A 53 10.56 -4.00 5.78
N ILE A 54 9.94 -3.83 4.61
CA ILE A 54 10.09 -4.73 3.45
C ILE A 54 10.88 -4.04 2.34
N SER A 55 11.29 -4.77 1.31
CA SER A 55 11.95 -4.16 0.16
C SER A 55 10.93 -3.55 -0.82
N VAL A 56 11.36 -2.56 -1.61
CA VAL A 56 10.54 -2.04 -2.72
C VAL A 56 10.26 -3.15 -3.75
N ALA A 57 11.18 -4.09 -3.93
CA ALA A 57 10.98 -5.26 -4.78
C ALA A 57 9.80 -6.13 -4.30
N ASP A 58 9.64 -6.31 -2.99
CA ASP A 58 8.49 -7.04 -2.43
C ASP A 58 7.17 -6.35 -2.79
N VAL A 59 7.11 -5.01 -2.66
CA VAL A 59 5.93 -4.21 -3.06
C VAL A 59 5.61 -4.40 -4.54
N ILE A 60 6.63 -4.34 -5.41
CA ILE A 60 6.46 -4.57 -6.86
C ILE A 60 5.98 -5.99 -7.14
N ASN A 61 6.50 -7.00 -6.43
CA ASN A 61 6.08 -8.38 -6.58
C ASN A 61 4.61 -8.58 -6.17
N TYR A 62 4.17 -7.95 -5.07
CA TYR A 62 2.77 -7.96 -4.65
C TYR A 62 1.85 -7.32 -5.69
N GLU A 63 2.22 -6.15 -6.23
CA GLU A 63 1.45 -5.50 -7.30
C GLU A 63 1.41 -6.35 -8.58
N SER A 64 2.54 -6.92 -8.98
CA SER A 64 2.63 -7.78 -10.18
C SER A 64 1.83 -9.08 -10.05
N ALA A 65 1.58 -9.54 -8.83
CA ALA A 65 0.72 -10.68 -8.56
C ALA A 65 -0.77 -10.33 -8.72
N LEU A 66 -1.17 -9.08 -8.47
CA LEU A 66 -2.57 -8.63 -8.66
C LEU A 66 -2.96 -8.61 -10.14
N ASP A 67 -2.06 -8.17 -11.02
CA ASP A 67 -2.31 -8.07 -12.48
C ASP A 67 -2.53 -9.44 -13.17
N LYS A 68 -2.22 -10.55 -12.50
CA LYS A 68 -2.36 -11.91 -13.04
C LYS A 68 -3.69 -12.59 -12.69
N THR A 69 -4.57 -11.89 -11.98
CA THR A 69 -5.84 -12.40 -11.44
C THR A 69 -7.01 -11.67 -12.06
#